data_AF-A0AAN8EQR3-F1
#
_entry.id   AF-A0AAN8EQR3-F1
#
_cell.length_a   1.000
_cell.length_b   1.000
_cell.length_c   1.000
_cell.angle_alpha   90.00
_cell.angle_beta   90.00
_cell.angle_gamma   90.00
#
_symmetry.space_group_name_H-M   'P 1'
#
loop_
_entity.id
_entity.type
_entity.pdbx_description
1 polymer ?
#
loop_
_entity_poly.entity_id
_entity_poly.type
_entity_poly.pdbx_seq_one_letter_code
_entity_poly.pdbx_strand_id
1 'polypeptide(L)'
;MNTIICIVVLAGVVLSAPGGMSGIGRGNHKNPLLPPFLQNVSREARREYFKIILSKNETIAQQKEEALEWAKKYDVEDEMKEYNQNVTNIKKELKKNVTELIEALPSALEDFSKVLENDDQTHSEMKQALKKLISEKPKEYSVLFYALGKEIFSGHPREIRNLIGGQGRNETSDESQGSTKEDSEEMN
;
A
#
# COMPACT_ATOMS: atom_id res chain seq x y z
N MET A 1 -19.22 7.60 -13.85
CA MET A 1 -19.07 7.15 -12.45
C MET A 1 -17.75 7.71 -11.90
N ASN A 2 -17.78 8.75 -11.06
CA ASN A 2 -16.60 9.52 -10.62
C ASN A 2 -16.66 9.90 -9.11
N THR A 3 -16.62 8.94 -8.20
CA THR A 3 -16.51 9.16 -6.74
C THR A 3 -15.05 9.28 -6.30
N ILE A 4 -14.36 10.39 -6.60
CA ILE A 4 -13.00 10.65 -6.09
C ILE A 4 -12.77 12.14 -5.86
N ILE A 5 -13.39 12.71 -4.84
CA ILE A 5 -12.82 13.87 -4.12
C ILE A 5 -12.24 13.39 -2.78
N CYS A 6 -12.73 12.26 -2.23
CA CYS A 6 -12.25 11.72 -0.95
C CYS A 6 -10.97 10.87 -1.02
N ILE A 7 -10.62 10.25 -2.17
CA ILE A 7 -9.52 9.26 -2.17
C ILE A 7 -8.13 9.92 -2.10
N VAL A 8 -7.96 11.15 -2.62
CA VAL A 8 -6.64 11.81 -2.57
C VAL A 8 -6.26 12.25 -1.14
N VAL A 9 -7.25 12.44 -0.25
CA VAL A 9 -7.00 12.71 1.18
C VAL A 9 -6.54 11.44 1.93
N LEU A 10 -6.89 10.25 1.44
CA LEU A 10 -6.52 8.96 2.06
C LEU A 10 -5.31 8.28 1.39
N ALA A 11 -4.90 8.70 0.20
CA ALA A 11 -3.80 8.08 -0.56
C ALA A 11 -2.39 8.51 -0.14
N GLY A 12 -2.22 9.14 1.04
CA GLY A 12 -0.91 9.55 1.56
C GLY A 12 -0.08 8.44 2.22
N VAL A 13 -0.52 7.18 2.21
CA VAL A 13 0.12 6.10 3.01
C VAL A 13 0.80 5.00 2.19
N VAL A 14 0.66 4.91 0.86
CA VAL A 14 1.01 3.65 0.16
C VAL A 14 2.18 3.72 -0.84
N LEU A 15 3.07 4.71 -0.76
CA LEU A 15 4.30 4.69 -1.59
C LEU A 15 5.55 5.15 -0.83
N SER A 16 5.96 4.34 0.15
CA SER A 16 7.39 4.11 0.46
C SER A 16 7.53 2.83 1.29
N ALA A 17 8.01 1.79 0.61
CA ALA A 17 8.76 0.60 1.04
C ALA A 17 8.58 -0.04 2.45
N PRO A 18 8.71 -1.38 2.56
CA PRO A 18 8.23 -2.18 3.68
C PRO A 18 9.23 -2.30 4.83
N GLY A 19 8.73 -2.20 6.07
CA GLY A 19 9.50 -2.50 7.28
C GLY A 19 8.71 -2.14 8.52
N GLY A 20 8.17 -3.13 9.23
CA GLY A 20 7.26 -2.94 10.35
C GLY A 20 7.87 -2.23 11.57
N MET A 21 7.00 -1.54 12.31
CA MET A 21 7.22 -1.14 13.70
C MET A 21 5.86 -1.12 14.41
N SER A 22 5.59 -2.21 15.12
CA SER A 22 4.72 -2.21 16.29
C SER A 22 5.33 -1.25 17.32
N GLY A 23 4.49 -0.40 17.89
CA GLY A 23 4.82 0.50 19.01
C GLY A 23 5.33 1.86 18.56
N ILE A 24 4.50 2.89 18.78
CA ILE A 24 4.78 4.32 19.04
C ILE A 24 3.39 4.94 19.10
N GLY A 25 2.90 5.37 20.26
CA GLY A 25 3.29 6.65 20.85
C GLY A 25 2.34 7.72 20.33
N ARG A 26 1.66 8.43 21.24
CA ARG A 26 0.80 9.58 20.95
C ARG A 26 1.62 10.68 20.27
N GLY A 27 1.80 10.57 18.96
CA GLY A 27 2.55 11.49 18.13
C GLY A 27 1.59 12.39 17.36
N ASN A 28 1.57 13.66 17.76
CA ASN A 28 1.17 14.84 16.99
C ASN A 28 0.41 14.55 15.68
N HIS A 29 -0.91 14.73 15.70
CA HIS A 29 -1.75 14.71 14.50
C HIS A 29 -1.27 15.78 13.53
N LYS A 30 -0.36 15.40 12.62
CA LYS A 30 -0.09 16.18 11.42
C LYS A 30 -1.45 16.36 10.76
N ASN A 31 -1.89 17.60 10.62
CA ASN A 31 -3.12 17.95 9.91
C ASN A 31 -3.18 17.08 8.64
N PRO A 32 -4.31 16.40 8.35
CA PRO A 32 -4.48 15.82 7.02
C PRO A 32 -4.15 16.92 6.01
N LEU A 33 -3.23 16.62 5.09
CA LEU A 33 -2.67 17.59 4.15
C LEU A 33 -3.83 18.31 3.48
N LEU A 34 -4.08 19.55 3.90
CA LEU A 34 -5.18 20.34 3.37
C LEU A 34 -4.85 20.66 1.92
N PRO A 35 -5.82 20.55 0.99
CA PRO A 35 -5.67 21.07 -0.36
C PRO A 35 -5.08 22.48 -0.33
N PRO A 36 -4.13 22.82 -1.21
CA PRO A 36 -3.41 24.09 -1.17
C PRO A 36 -4.34 25.32 -1.11
N PHE A 37 -5.43 25.32 -1.88
CA PHE A 37 -6.43 26.41 -1.89
C PHE A 37 -7.20 26.57 -0.57
N LEU A 38 -7.14 25.59 0.35
CA LEU A 38 -7.75 25.69 1.68
C LEU A 38 -6.78 26.23 2.75
N GLN A 39 -5.50 26.44 2.44
CA GLN A 39 -4.52 26.87 3.44
C GLN A 39 -4.72 28.34 3.85
N ASN A 40 -5.09 29.19 2.89
CA ASN A 40 -5.21 30.63 3.08
C ASN A 40 -6.63 31.11 3.42
N VAL A 41 -7.64 30.23 3.36
CA VAL A 41 -9.02 30.57 3.72
C VAL A 41 -9.28 30.41 5.23
N SER A 42 -10.31 31.11 5.71
CA SER A 42 -10.73 31.09 7.12
C SER A 42 -11.16 29.68 7.57
N ARG A 43 -11.12 29.42 8.89
CA ARG A 43 -11.55 28.12 9.44
C ARG A 43 -13.02 27.82 9.11
N GLU A 44 -13.86 28.84 9.04
CA GLU A 44 -15.27 28.72 8.68
C GLU A 44 -15.43 28.36 7.20
N ALA A 45 -14.68 29.02 6.31
CA ALA A 45 -14.64 28.69 4.89
C ALA A 45 -14.24 27.22 4.67
N ARG A 46 -13.22 26.71 5.38
CA ARG A 46 -12.83 25.29 5.31
C ARG A 46 -13.95 24.36 5.74
N ARG A 47 -14.67 24.71 6.82
CA ARG A 47 -15.81 23.90 7.31
C ARG A 47 -16.94 23.84 6.29
N GLU A 48 -17.26 24.96 5.65
CA GLU A 48 -18.25 25.02 4.57
C GLU A 48 -17.83 24.12 3.40
N TYR A 49 -16.58 24.23 2.96
CA TYR A 49 -16.04 23.38 1.89
C TYR A 49 -16.16 21.88 2.23
N PHE A 50 -15.70 21.47 3.42
CA PHE A 50 -15.80 20.08 3.84
C PHE A 50 -17.24 19.60 3.99
N LYS A 51 -18.18 20.48 4.38
CA LYS A 51 -19.61 20.15 4.43
C LYS A 51 -20.16 19.82 3.04
N ILE A 52 -19.77 20.59 2.01
CA ILE A 52 -20.16 20.35 0.61
C ILE A 52 -19.59 19.01 0.14
N ILE A 53 -18.27 18.81 0.24
CA ILE A 53 -17.63 17.61 -0.34
C ILE A 53 -17.91 16.31 0.43
N LEU A 54 -18.35 16.39 1.69
CA LEU A 54 -18.75 15.24 2.50
C LEU A 54 -20.28 15.06 2.55
N SER A 55 -21.05 15.88 1.85
CA SER A 55 -22.51 15.75 1.77
C SER A 55 -22.86 14.39 1.17
N LYS A 56 -23.64 13.59 1.92
CA LYS A 56 -24.04 12.23 1.48
C LYS A 56 -25.26 12.23 0.57
N ASN A 57 -25.96 13.36 0.47
CA ASN A 57 -27.28 13.45 -0.13
C ASN A 57 -27.26 14.12 -1.52
N GLU A 58 -26.21 14.90 -1.82
CA GLU A 58 -26.03 15.54 -3.12
C GLU A 58 -25.35 14.62 -4.12
N THR A 59 -25.67 14.84 -5.40
CA THR A 59 -24.89 14.26 -6.49
C THR A 59 -23.52 14.92 -6.56
N ILE A 60 -22.53 14.20 -7.10
CA ILE A 60 -21.18 14.74 -7.32
C ILE A 60 -21.20 15.98 -8.25
N ALA A 61 -22.18 16.08 -9.16
CA ALA A 61 -22.32 17.25 -10.02
C ALA A 61 -22.75 18.47 -9.19
N GLN A 62 -23.75 18.30 -8.33
CA GLN A 62 -24.22 19.35 -7.41
C GLN A 62 -23.09 19.78 -6.46
N GLN A 63 -22.34 18.84 -5.87
CA GLN A 63 -21.19 19.16 -5.02
C GLN A 63 -20.14 20.02 -5.75
N LYS A 64 -19.94 19.80 -7.05
CA LYS A 64 -19.00 20.61 -7.85
C LYS A 64 -19.52 22.01 -8.11
N GLU A 65 -20.81 22.15 -8.41
CA GLU A 65 -21.44 23.45 -8.59
C GLU A 65 -21.39 24.25 -7.28
N GLU A 66 -21.77 23.65 -6.16
CA GLU A 66 -21.69 24.26 -4.83
C GLU A 66 -20.25 24.61 -4.43
N ALA A 67 -19.28 23.75 -4.76
CA ALA A 67 -17.88 24.05 -4.48
C ALA A 67 -17.33 25.20 -5.35
N LEU A 68 -17.84 25.39 -6.58
CA LEU A 68 -17.50 26.55 -7.42
C LEU A 68 -18.13 27.83 -6.87
N GLU A 69 -19.37 27.78 -6.38
CA GLU A 69 -20.00 28.91 -5.68
C GLU A 69 -19.26 29.27 -4.39
N TRP A 70 -18.83 28.25 -3.64
CA TRP A 70 -17.97 28.43 -2.47
C TRP A 70 -16.63 29.10 -2.86
N ALA A 71 -15.99 28.67 -3.95
CA ALA A 71 -14.74 29.25 -4.39
C ALA A 71 -14.88 30.72 -4.79
N LYS A 72 -15.97 31.08 -5.48
CA LYS A 72 -16.37 32.47 -5.77
C LYS A 72 -16.54 33.31 -4.51
N LYS A 73 -17.23 32.75 -3.50
CA LYS A 73 -17.50 33.43 -2.22
C LYS A 73 -16.21 33.80 -1.46
N TYR A 74 -15.15 33.00 -1.60
CA TYR A 74 -13.89 33.18 -0.88
C TYR A 74 -12.72 33.60 -1.76
N ASP A 75 -12.96 33.94 -3.02
CA ASP A 75 -11.95 34.40 -3.99
C ASP A 75 -10.78 33.41 -4.16
N VAL A 76 -11.10 32.12 -4.27
CA VAL A 76 -10.12 31.02 -4.47
C VAL A 76 -10.39 30.20 -5.74
N GLU A 77 -11.03 30.81 -6.73
CA GLU A 77 -11.44 30.14 -7.97
C GLU A 77 -10.24 29.62 -8.77
N ASP A 78 -9.19 30.43 -8.88
CA ASP A 78 -8.01 30.09 -9.68
C ASP A 78 -7.21 28.95 -9.04
N GLU A 79 -6.98 28.99 -7.72
CA GLU A 79 -6.28 27.92 -7.00
C GLU A 79 -7.09 26.63 -6.99
N MET A 80 -8.42 26.71 -6.88
CA MET A 80 -9.28 25.54 -6.96
C MET A 80 -9.27 24.94 -8.37
N LYS A 81 -9.23 25.77 -9.42
CA LYS A 81 -9.16 25.32 -10.81
C LYS A 81 -7.83 24.64 -11.11
N GLU A 82 -6.71 25.19 -10.66
CA GLU A 82 -5.39 24.57 -10.77
C GLU A 82 -5.36 23.22 -10.05
N TYR A 83 -5.87 23.16 -8.82
CA TYR A 83 -5.98 21.93 -8.05
C TYR A 83 -6.81 20.86 -8.78
N ASN A 84 -7.95 21.24 -9.34
CA ASN A 84 -8.83 20.33 -10.08
C ASN A 84 -8.16 19.79 -11.36
N GLN A 85 -7.36 20.62 -12.04
CA GLN A 85 -6.57 20.18 -13.19
C GLN A 85 -5.50 19.17 -12.77
N ASN A 86 -4.76 19.44 -11.69
CA ASN A 86 -3.75 18.53 -11.16
C ASN A 86 -4.36 17.17 -10.77
N VAL A 87 -5.48 17.17 -10.03
CA VAL A 87 -6.22 15.94 -9.68
C VAL A 87 -6.68 15.18 -10.93
N THR A 88 -7.10 15.90 -11.98
CA THR A 88 -7.49 15.29 -13.25
C THR A 88 -6.32 14.59 -13.94
N ASN A 89 -5.13 15.21 -13.92
CA ASN A 89 -3.92 14.62 -14.48
C ASN A 89 -3.47 13.39 -13.70
N ILE A 90 -3.40 13.49 -12.36
CA ILE A 90 -3.09 12.36 -11.47
C ILE A 90 -4.05 11.18 -11.74
N LYS A 91 -5.35 11.45 -11.94
CA LYS A 91 -6.32 10.41 -12.27
C LYS A 91 -6.05 9.75 -13.62
N LYS A 92 -5.69 10.53 -14.64
CA LYS A 92 -5.34 9.98 -15.96
C LYS A 92 -4.12 9.08 -15.87
N GLU A 93 -3.08 9.52 -15.16
CA GLU A 93 -1.87 8.74 -14.93
C GLU A 93 -2.16 7.47 -14.13
N LEU A 94 -2.91 7.58 -13.03
CA LEU A 94 -3.32 6.44 -12.22
C LEU A 94 -4.08 5.42 -13.07
N LYS A 95 -5.08 5.86 -13.84
CA LYS A 95 -5.86 4.99 -14.71
C LYS A 95 -4.95 4.29 -15.70
N LYS A 96 -4.07 5.03 -16.38
CA LYS A 96 -3.11 4.48 -17.33
C LYS A 96 -2.20 3.43 -16.68
N ASN A 97 -1.51 3.78 -15.60
CA ASN A 97 -0.54 2.92 -14.94
C ASN A 97 -1.18 1.65 -14.36
N VAL A 98 -2.40 1.75 -13.82
CA VAL A 98 -3.14 0.59 -13.31
C VAL A 98 -3.66 -0.28 -14.45
N THR A 99 -4.11 0.30 -15.56
CA THR A 99 -4.51 -0.47 -16.75
C THR A 99 -3.34 -1.24 -17.33
N GLU A 100 -2.18 -0.60 -17.52
CA GLU A 100 -0.95 -1.27 -17.99
C GLU A 100 -0.55 -2.42 -17.07
N LEU A 101 -0.65 -2.23 -15.76
CA LEU A 101 -0.37 -3.27 -14.78
C LEU A 101 -1.33 -4.46 -14.92
N ILE A 102 -2.64 -4.20 -15.03
CA ILE A 102 -3.66 -5.24 -15.21
C ILE A 102 -3.42 -6.03 -16.50
N GLU A 103 -3.02 -5.37 -17.59
CA GLU A 103 -2.72 -6.01 -18.88
C GLU A 103 -1.46 -6.90 -18.81
N ALA A 104 -0.50 -6.55 -17.95
CA ALA A 104 0.73 -7.34 -17.76
C ALA A 104 0.55 -8.55 -16.82
N LEU A 105 -0.43 -8.52 -15.92
CA LEU A 105 -0.65 -9.58 -14.91
C LEU A 105 -0.85 -10.99 -15.50
N PRO A 106 -1.63 -11.21 -16.59
CA PRO A 106 -1.79 -12.54 -17.17
C PRO A 106 -0.46 -13.17 -17.60
N SER A 107 0.42 -12.39 -18.23
CA SER A 107 1.75 -12.86 -18.62
C SER A 107 2.63 -13.15 -17.40
N ALA A 108 2.59 -12.31 -16.37
CA ALA A 108 3.33 -12.56 -15.14
C ALA A 108 2.87 -13.83 -14.40
N LEU A 109 1.56 -14.12 -14.44
CA LEU A 109 0.99 -15.37 -13.92
C LEU A 109 1.45 -16.58 -14.73
N GLU A 110 1.49 -16.49 -16.06
CA GLU A 110 1.99 -17.57 -16.91
C GLU A 110 3.48 -17.86 -16.62
N ASP A 111 4.31 -16.82 -16.53
CA ASP A 111 5.74 -16.94 -16.19
C ASP A 111 5.92 -17.57 -14.79
N PHE A 112 5.06 -17.19 -13.83
CA PHE A 112 5.04 -17.77 -12.50
C PHE A 112 4.69 -19.27 -12.51
N SER A 113 3.62 -19.64 -13.20
CA SER A 113 3.17 -21.03 -13.32
C SER A 113 4.24 -21.91 -13.96
N LYS A 114 4.90 -21.45 -15.03
CA LYS A 114 6.02 -22.17 -15.66
C LYS A 114 7.15 -22.48 -14.68
N VAL A 115 7.45 -21.56 -13.77
CA VAL A 115 8.45 -21.80 -12.72
C VAL A 115 7.94 -22.78 -11.67
N LEU A 116 6.66 -22.80 -11.33
CA LEU A 116 6.14 -23.76 -10.35
C LEU A 116 5.94 -25.17 -10.91
N GLU A 117 5.56 -25.29 -12.17
CA GLU A 117 5.23 -26.55 -12.85
C GLU A 117 6.47 -27.26 -13.42
N ASN A 118 7.66 -26.67 -13.28
CA ASN A 118 8.90 -27.31 -13.70
C ASN A 118 9.42 -28.26 -12.60
N ASP A 119 9.12 -29.54 -12.77
CA ASP A 119 9.53 -30.63 -11.85
C ASP A 119 11.02 -31.02 -11.98
N ASP A 120 11.71 -30.56 -13.03
CA ASP A 120 13.12 -30.90 -13.29
C ASP A 120 14.12 -30.02 -12.50
N GLN A 121 13.63 -29.06 -11.70
CA GLN A 121 14.46 -28.15 -10.92
C GLN A 121 14.49 -28.50 -9.42
N THR A 122 15.54 -28.10 -8.73
CA THR A 122 15.62 -28.12 -7.27
C THR A 122 14.87 -26.95 -6.64
N HIS A 123 14.48 -27.07 -5.36
CA HIS A 123 13.87 -25.97 -4.61
C HIS A 123 14.72 -24.69 -4.58
N SER A 124 16.05 -24.83 -4.60
CA SER A 124 16.98 -23.70 -4.63
C SER A 124 16.90 -22.95 -5.97
N GLU A 125 16.85 -23.70 -7.08
CA GLU A 125 16.73 -23.15 -8.43
C GLU A 125 15.37 -22.48 -8.64
N MET A 126 14.28 -23.11 -8.17
CA MET A 126 12.94 -22.50 -8.18
C MET A 126 12.92 -21.16 -7.45
N LYS A 127 13.53 -21.08 -6.25
CA LYS A 127 13.64 -19.83 -5.49
C LYS A 127 14.43 -18.76 -6.25
N GLN A 128 15.51 -19.14 -6.93
CA GLN A 128 16.29 -18.21 -7.74
C GLN A 128 15.52 -17.71 -8.96
N ALA A 129 14.80 -18.60 -9.66
CA ALA A 129 13.95 -18.25 -10.80
C ALA A 129 12.84 -17.27 -10.40
N LEU A 130 12.14 -17.54 -9.29
CA LEU A 130 11.14 -16.61 -8.75
C LEU A 130 11.76 -15.26 -8.35
N LYS A 131 12.92 -15.26 -7.69
CA LYS A 131 13.62 -14.02 -7.32
C LYS A 131 13.97 -13.18 -8.55
N LYS A 132 14.38 -13.83 -9.65
CA LYS A 132 14.68 -13.17 -10.92
C LYS A 132 13.43 -12.49 -11.49
N LEU A 133 12.32 -13.22 -11.59
CA LEU A 133 11.04 -12.71 -12.07
C LEU A 133 10.57 -11.48 -11.25
N ILE A 134 10.64 -11.57 -9.91
CA ILE A 134 10.29 -10.46 -9.01
C ILE A 134 11.20 -9.25 -9.23
N SER A 135 12.48 -9.47 -9.51
CA SER A 135 13.44 -8.38 -9.71
C SER A 135 13.24 -7.67 -11.05
N GLU A 136 12.82 -8.40 -12.09
CA GLU A 136 12.55 -7.86 -13.42
C GLU A 136 11.22 -7.07 -13.45
N LYS A 137 10.19 -7.60 -12.77
CA LYS A 137 8.81 -7.12 -12.85
C LYS A 137 8.20 -6.90 -11.45
N PRO A 138 8.80 -6.03 -10.61
CA PRO A 138 8.47 -5.97 -9.18
C PRO A 138 7.03 -5.56 -8.90
N LYS A 139 6.42 -4.71 -9.75
CA LYS A 139 5.04 -4.26 -9.57
C LYS A 139 4.04 -5.36 -9.91
N GLU A 140 4.23 -6.06 -11.03
CA GLU A 140 3.38 -7.18 -11.44
C GLU A 140 3.39 -8.28 -10.39
N TYR A 141 4.57 -8.73 -9.96
CA TYR A 141 4.67 -9.80 -8.95
C TYR A 141 4.18 -9.37 -7.57
N SER A 142 4.33 -8.10 -7.18
CA SER A 142 3.75 -7.61 -5.92
C SER A 142 2.23 -7.71 -5.90
N VAL A 143 1.55 -7.36 -7.01
CA VAL A 143 0.09 -7.44 -7.09
C VAL A 143 -0.36 -8.89 -7.26
N LEU A 144 0.34 -9.66 -8.09
CA LEU A 144 0.06 -11.07 -8.29
C LEU A 144 0.13 -11.85 -6.97
N PHE A 145 1.17 -11.67 -6.16
CA PHE A 145 1.28 -12.34 -4.86
C PHE A 145 0.27 -11.85 -3.83
N TYR A 146 -0.13 -10.59 -3.90
CA TYR A 146 -1.25 -10.11 -3.07
C TYR A 146 -2.54 -10.86 -3.43
N ALA A 147 -2.85 -11.00 -4.72
CA ALA A 147 -4.03 -11.73 -5.19
C ALA A 147 -3.94 -13.23 -4.84
N LEU A 148 -2.84 -13.89 -5.18
CA LEU A 148 -2.61 -15.30 -4.84
C LEU A 148 -2.67 -15.54 -3.34
N GLY A 149 -2.12 -14.64 -2.52
CA GLY A 149 -2.21 -14.78 -1.07
C GLY A 149 -3.59 -14.56 -0.48
N LYS A 150 -4.44 -13.79 -1.15
CA LYS A 150 -5.85 -13.66 -0.78
C LYS A 150 -6.68 -14.88 -1.18
N GLU A 151 -6.43 -15.45 -2.35
CA GLU A 151 -7.20 -16.59 -2.87
C GLU A 151 -6.72 -17.95 -2.34
N ILE A 152 -5.41 -18.11 -2.10
CA ILE A 152 -4.77 -19.39 -1.76
C ILE A 152 -4.31 -19.42 -0.29
N PHE A 153 -3.82 -18.32 0.28
CA PHE A 153 -3.21 -18.29 1.63
C PHE A 153 -4.10 -17.73 2.73
N SER A 154 -5.38 -17.46 2.46
CA SER A 154 -6.38 -17.24 3.51
C SER A 154 -6.74 -18.57 4.20
N GLY A 155 -5.78 -19.18 4.91
CA GLY A 155 -6.00 -20.39 5.71
C GLY A 155 -4.79 -21.25 6.08
N HIS A 156 -3.65 -21.23 5.36
CA HIS A 156 -2.53 -22.18 5.57
C HIS A 156 -1.17 -21.69 4.99
N PRO A 157 -0.01 -22.31 5.34
CA PRO A 157 0.91 -22.00 6.44
C PRO A 157 2.14 -21.14 6.02
N ARG A 158 2.95 -20.74 7.01
CA ARG A 158 4.10 -19.81 6.93
C ARG A 158 5.16 -20.13 5.86
N GLU A 159 5.19 -21.37 5.35
CA GLU A 159 6.16 -21.86 4.37
C GLU A 159 6.17 -21.04 3.07
N ILE A 160 5.01 -20.70 2.51
CA ILE A 160 4.97 -19.98 1.22
C ILE A 160 5.35 -18.50 1.41
N ARG A 161 5.04 -17.93 2.57
CA ARG A 161 5.56 -16.61 2.97
C ARG A 161 7.10 -16.63 3.08
N ASN A 162 7.68 -17.72 3.57
CA ASN A 162 9.13 -17.90 3.69
C ASN A 162 9.79 -18.13 2.32
N LEU A 163 9.11 -18.82 1.39
CA LEU A 163 9.56 -19.00 0.00
C LEU A 163 9.63 -17.68 -0.78
N ILE A 164 8.66 -16.79 -0.56
CA ILE A 164 8.57 -15.45 -1.20
C ILE A 164 9.49 -14.42 -0.51
N GLY A 165 10.29 -14.83 0.48
CA GLY A 165 11.26 -13.95 1.14
C GLY A 165 10.64 -13.01 2.18
N GLY A 166 9.41 -13.28 2.63
CA GLY A 166 8.79 -12.65 3.80
C GLY A 166 9.39 -13.21 5.09
N GLN A 167 10.66 -12.90 5.34
CA GLN A 167 11.38 -13.33 6.53
C GLN A 167 10.79 -12.61 7.75
N GLY A 168 10.00 -13.33 8.53
CA GLY A 168 9.65 -12.93 9.89
C GLY A 168 10.95 -12.79 10.69
N ARG A 169 11.16 -11.62 11.28
CA ARG A 169 12.27 -11.39 12.22
C ARG A 169 12.04 -12.23 13.47
N ASN A 170 13.11 -12.94 13.85
CA ASN A 170 13.49 -13.48 15.16
C ASN A 170 12.95 -14.86 15.55
N GLU A 171 13.71 -15.90 15.15
CA GLU A 171 14.13 -16.93 16.10
C GLU A 171 15.61 -16.66 16.38
N THR A 172 15.90 -16.14 17.57
CA THR A 172 17.25 -16.13 18.11
C THR A 172 17.29 -17.23 19.17
N SER A 173 17.91 -18.33 18.77
CA SER A 173 18.89 -19.11 19.53
C SER A 173 18.92 -18.88 21.05
N ASP A 174 18.45 -19.86 21.81
CA ASP A 174 19.16 -20.29 23.01
C ASP A 174 18.83 -21.75 23.28
N GLU A 175 19.56 -22.62 22.60
CA GLU A 175 19.70 -24.03 22.96
C GLU A 175 21.20 -24.30 23.14
N SER A 176 21.68 -23.97 24.34
CA SER A 176 22.90 -24.57 24.89
C SER A 176 22.70 -24.78 26.38
N GLN A 177 22.02 -25.87 26.73
CA GLN A 177 22.30 -26.57 27.97
C GLN A 177 22.55 -28.03 27.64
N GLY A 178 23.84 -28.35 27.54
CA GLY A 178 24.36 -29.72 27.51
C GLY A 178 24.15 -30.41 28.85
N SER A 179 23.46 -31.54 28.76
CA SER A 179 23.53 -32.78 29.53
C SER A 179 24.60 -32.96 30.64
N THR A 180 24.09 -33.32 31.83
CA THR A 180 24.53 -34.34 32.83
C THR A 180 25.99 -34.50 33.28
N LYS A 181 26.15 -34.34 34.62
CA LYS A 181 26.84 -35.16 35.64
C LYS A 181 27.92 -36.18 35.19
N GLU A 182 29.12 -36.10 35.77
CA GLU A 182 29.62 -36.98 36.86
C GLU A 182 31.08 -36.60 37.26
N ASP A 183 31.33 -36.72 38.56
CA ASP A 183 32.60 -36.98 39.28
C ASP A 183 33.81 -36.03 39.19
N SER A 184 34.16 -35.37 40.31
CA SER A 184 35.32 -35.72 41.16
C SER A 184 35.62 -34.67 42.25
N GLU A 185 35.89 -35.21 43.46
CA GLU A 185 36.80 -34.71 44.52
C GLU A 185 36.35 -33.61 45.50
N GLU A 186 35.89 -34.09 46.66
CA GLU A 186 36.07 -33.48 47.98
C GLU A 186 37.56 -33.20 48.26
N MET A 187 37.86 -31.98 48.70
CA MET A 187 39.06 -31.68 49.47
C MET A 187 38.73 -30.62 50.53
N ASN A 188 38.24 -31.07 51.70
CA ASN A 188 38.60 -30.61 53.05
C ASN A 188 37.66 -31.18 54.12
#